data_AF-A0A6I6ITB2-F1
#
_entry.id   AF-A0A6I6ITB2-F1
#
_cell.length_a   1.000
_cell.length_b   1.000
_cell.length_c   1.000
_cell.angle_alpha   90.00
_cell.angle_beta   90.00
_cell.angle_gamma   90.00
#
_symmetry.space_group_name_H-M   'P 1'
#
loop_
_entity.id
_entity.type
_entity.pdbx_description
1 polymer ?
#
loop_
_entity_poly.entity_id
_entity_poly.type
_entity_poly.pdbx_seq_one_letter_code
_entity_poly.pdbx_strand_id
1 'polypeptide(L)'
;MLALIGFAEAGKLQYDAIHVSARRRPHKRPTEMTVGEVFHWIRKTPGQQHAIGRYQFIPSTLLMLTDRANVAAQSRFNRQLQDKLGVMLLHDAGYREFLNGEITLTKFMDNLAWIWAGLPLRNGRSAYRGVAGNRATISRTFYAKQMQKIFS
;
A
#
# COMPACT_ATOMS: atom_id res chain seq x y z
N MET A 1 9.32 -7.14 6.06
CA MET A 1 8.82 -6.51 4.81
C MET A 1 7.66 -5.53 5.04
N LEU A 2 6.46 -5.97 5.43
CA LEU A 2 5.27 -5.11 5.58
C LEU A 2 5.48 -3.87 6.47
N ALA A 3 6.27 -3.99 7.53
CA ALA A 3 6.61 -2.87 8.40
C ALA A 3 7.33 -1.72 7.66
N LEU A 4 8.23 -2.05 6.72
CA LEU A 4 8.96 -1.06 5.91
C LEU A 4 8.01 -0.34 4.95
N ILE A 5 7.09 -1.07 4.33
CA ILE A 5 6.06 -0.48 3.46
C ILE A 5 5.16 0.45 4.27
N GLY A 6 4.62 -0.03 5.40
CA GLY A 6 3.77 0.80 6.26
C GLY A 6 4.47 2.04 6.80
N PHE A 7 5.78 1.97 7.06
CA PHE A 7 6.60 3.12 7.41
C PHE A 7 6.70 4.14 6.26
N ALA A 8 6.90 3.66 5.03
CA ALA A 8 6.98 4.53 3.85
C ALA A 8 5.63 5.17 3.48
N GLU A 9 4.52 4.44 3.63
CA GLU A 9 3.22 4.86 3.09
C GLU A 9 2.33 5.61 4.10
N ALA A 10 2.26 5.15 5.35
CA ALA A 10 1.19 5.54 6.26
C ALA A 10 1.63 6.42 7.45
N GLY A 11 2.94 6.68 7.60
CA GLY A 11 3.47 7.51 8.68
C GLY A 11 2.97 7.09 10.07
N LYS A 12 2.55 8.03 10.92
CA LYS A 12 2.10 7.70 12.30
C LYS A 12 0.72 7.02 12.37
N LEU A 13 -0.15 7.23 11.37
CA LEU A 13 -1.53 6.74 11.41
C LEU A 13 -1.65 5.25 11.07
N GLN A 14 -0.64 4.67 10.40
CA GLN A 14 -0.57 3.23 10.12
C GLN A 14 -1.89 2.71 9.50
N TYR A 15 -2.53 1.72 10.11
CA TYR A 15 -3.75 1.07 9.59
C TYR A 15 -4.97 1.98 9.50
N ASP A 16 -4.94 3.14 10.17
CA ASP A 16 -6.01 4.14 10.12
C ASP A 16 -5.65 5.34 9.22
N ALA A 17 -4.57 5.24 8.44
CA ALA A 17 -4.18 6.29 7.52
C ALA A 17 -5.21 6.50 6.41
N ILE A 18 -5.43 7.76 6.07
CA ILE A 18 -6.23 8.21 4.94
C ILE A 18 -5.39 9.24 4.20
N HIS A 19 -5.45 9.22 2.87
CA HIS A 19 -4.71 10.15 2.03
C HIS A 19 -4.86 11.59 2.55
N VAL A 20 -3.73 12.29 2.69
CA VAL A 20 -3.70 13.61 3.36
C VAL A 20 -4.57 14.66 2.68
N SER A 21 -4.76 14.56 1.37
CA SER A 21 -5.61 15.49 0.60
C SER A 21 -7.11 15.14 0.60
N ALA A 22 -7.52 14.04 1.23
CA ALA A 22 -8.93 13.68 1.36
C ALA A 22 -9.66 14.69 2.27
N ARG A 23 -10.49 15.54 1.66
CA ARG A 23 -11.22 16.60 2.37
C ARG A 23 -12.40 16.04 3.17
N ARG A 24 -13.13 15.07 2.61
CA ARG A 24 -14.25 14.41 3.28
C ARG A 24 -13.80 13.05 3.80
N ARG A 25 -13.58 12.96 5.10
CA ARG A 25 -13.14 11.72 5.78
C ARG A 25 -14.36 10.88 6.21
N PRO A 26 -14.22 9.55 6.33
CA PRO A 26 -15.26 8.71 6.91
C PRO A 26 -15.43 9.05 8.40
N HIS A 27 -16.62 8.76 8.94
CA HIS A 27 -16.92 9.00 10.36
C HIS A 27 -16.20 8.03 11.30
N LYS A 28 -15.85 6.84 10.82
CA LYS A 28 -15.14 5.79 11.55
C LYS A 28 -13.68 5.75 11.13
N ARG A 29 -12.80 5.26 12.00
CA ARG A 29 -11.43 4.94 11.60
C ARG A 29 -11.44 3.79 10.60
N PRO A 30 -10.50 3.72 9.63
CA PRO A 30 -10.44 2.63 8.67
C PRO A 30 -10.53 1.23 9.31
N THR A 31 -9.84 0.97 10.42
CA THR A 31 -9.89 -0.34 11.11
C THR A 31 -11.23 -0.68 11.74
N GLU A 32 -12.10 0.31 11.95
CA GLU A 32 -13.45 0.15 12.50
C GLU A 32 -14.51 0.02 11.40
N MET A 33 -14.16 0.28 10.14
CA MET A 33 -15.08 0.18 9.01
C MET A 33 -15.19 -1.27 8.51
N THR A 34 -16.34 -1.62 7.93
CA THR A 34 -16.42 -2.76 7.02
C THR A 34 -15.90 -2.38 5.63
N VAL A 35 -15.53 -3.36 4.82
CA VAL A 35 -15.15 -3.14 3.41
C VAL A 35 -16.28 -2.42 2.64
N GLY A 36 -17.53 -2.80 2.90
CA GLY A 36 -18.71 -2.14 2.33
C GLY A 36 -18.84 -0.67 2.75
N GLU A 37 -18.54 -0.35 4.02
CA GLU A 37 -18.50 1.04 4.50
C GLU A 37 -17.36 1.83 3.84
N VAL A 38 -16.20 1.22 3.58
CA VAL A 38 -15.10 1.85 2.84
C VAL A 38 -15.53 2.21 1.43
N PHE A 39 -16.11 1.26 0.69
CA PHE A 39 -16.62 1.54 -0.67
C PHE A 39 -17.81 2.51 -0.68
N HIS A 40 -18.65 2.49 0.36
CA HIS A 40 -19.70 3.50 0.51
C HIS A 40 -19.12 4.90 0.65
N TRP A 41 -18.11 5.10 1.52
CA TRP A 41 -17.41 6.37 1.66
C TRP A 41 -16.78 6.83 0.34
N ILE A 42 -16.10 5.94 -0.38
CA ILE A 42 -15.52 6.23 -1.70
C ILE A 42 -16.59 6.76 -2.67
N ARG A 43 -17.72 6.03 -2.82
CA ARG A 43 -18.81 6.43 -3.72
C ARG A 43 -19.49 7.75 -3.33
N LYS A 44 -19.61 8.04 -2.03
CA LYS A 44 -20.24 9.27 -1.52
C LYS A 44 -19.34 10.50 -1.63
N THR A 45 -18.06 10.33 -1.94
CA THR A 45 -17.08 11.43 -1.99
C THR A 45 -16.31 11.41 -3.32
N PRO A 46 -16.99 11.54 -4.48
CA PRO A 46 -16.32 11.50 -5.77
C PRO A 46 -15.32 12.67 -5.93
N GLY A 47 -14.28 12.46 -6.72
CA GLY A 47 -13.31 13.51 -7.10
C GLY A 47 -12.22 13.83 -6.08
N GLN A 48 -12.14 13.13 -4.95
CA GLN A 48 -11.01 13.23 -4.01
C GLN A 48 -10.08 12.02 -4.09
N GLN A 49 -8.94 12.08 -3.40
CA GLN A 49 -8.05 10.93 -3.23
C GLN A 49 -8.58 10.02 -2.10
N HIS A 50 -8.56 8.71 -2.33
CA HIS A 50 -9.11 7.71 -1.40
C HIS A 50 -8.11 6.65 -0.97
N ALA A 51 -6.81 6.89 -1.14
CA ALA A 51 -5.79 5.98 -0.61
C ALA A 51 -6.02 5.80 0.90
N ILE A 52 -6.16 4.54 1.35
CA ILE A 52 -6.61 4.21 2.70
C ILE A 52 -5.82 3.05 3.29
N GLY A 53 -5.68 3.07 4.62
CA GLY A 53 -5.03 2.03 5.39
C GLY A 53 -3.50 2.11 5.37
N ARG A 54 -2.87 1.13 6.04
CA ARG A 54 -1.41 1.06 6.24
C ARG A 54 -0.64 1.00 4.93
N TYR A 55 -1.26 0.46 3.90
CA TYR A 55 -0.66 0.22 2.59
C TYR A 55 -1.20 1.17 1.51
N GLN A 56 -1.94 2.22 1.91
CA GLN A 56 -2.48 3.28 1.04
C GLN A 56 -3.20 2.74 -0.21
N PHE A 57 -4.10 1.77 -0.02
CA PHE A 57 -4.82 1.16 -1.13
C PHE A 57 -5.70 2.19 -1.84
N ILE A 58 -5.51 2.36 -3.14
CA ILE A 58 -6.42 3.15 -3.99
C ILE A 58 -7.68 2.32 -4.32
N PRO A 59 -8.82 2.96 -4.70
CA PRO A 59 -10.10 2.26 -4.88
C PRO A 59 -10.06 1.05 -5.82
N SER A 60 -9.42 1.18 -6.98
CA SER A 60 -9.33 0.10 -7.97
C SER A 60 -8.52 -1.09 -7.46
N THR A 61 -7.38 -0.82 -6.82
CA THR A 61 -6.55 -1.86 -6.20
C THR A 61 -7.28 -2.55 -5.06
N LEU A 62 -7.96 -1.79 -4.18
CA LEU A 62 -8.72 -2.37 -3.07
C LEU A 62 -9.81 -3.30 -3.59
N LEU A 63 -10.58 -2.87 -4.60
CA LEU A 63 -11.64 -3.67 -5.23
C LEU A 63 -11.08 -4.98 -5.79
N MET A 64 -10.04 -4.89 -6.63
CA MET A 64 -9.38 -6.06 -7.21
C MET A 64 -8.91 -7.05 -6.13
N LEU A 65 -8.28 -6.56 -5.06
CA LEU A 65 -7.76 -7.42 -3.99
C LEU A 65 -8.89 -8.06 -3.17
N THR A 66 -9.95 -7.32 -2.85
CA THR A 66 -11.10 -7.88 -2.12
C THR A 66 -11.82 -8.94 -2.95
N ASP A 67 -11.94 -8.74 -4.26
CA ASP A 67 -12.55 -9.71 -5.16
C ASP A 67 -11.70 -10.98 -5.26
N ARG A 68 -10.39 -10.84 -5.51
CA ARG A 68 -9.44 -11.97 -5.56
C ARG A 68 -9.40 -12.77 -4.25
N ALA A 69 -9.54 -12.10 -3.11
CA ALA A 69 -9.53 -12.73 -1.79
C ALA A 69 -10.92 -13.18 -1.30
N ASN A 70 -11.96 -13.02 -2.14
CA ASN A 70 -13.36 -13.32 -1.84
C ASN A 70 -13.82 -12.70 -0.50
N VAL A 71 -13.46 -11.43 -0.29
CA VAL A 71 -13.73 -10.70 0.95
C VAL A 71 -15.13 -10.14 0.90
N ALA A 72 -16.00 -10.62 1.79
CA ALA A 72 -17.37 -10.16 1.87
C ALA A 72 -17.46 -8.70 2.35
N ALA A 73 -18.43 -7.93 1.87
CA ALA A 73 -18.59 -6.50 2.19
C ALA A 73 -18.74 -6.21 3.69
N GLN A 74 -19.30 -7.14 4.47
CA GLN A 74 -19.45 -7.06 5.92
C GLN A 74 -18.15 -7.30 6.70
N SER A 75 -17.10 -7.77 6.04
CA SER A 75 -15.79 -8.03 6.66
C SER A 75 -15.20 -6.71 7.17
N ARG A 76 -14.65 -6.73 8.39
CA ARG A 76 -13.96 -5.57 8.96
C ARG A 76 -12.68 -5.29 8.18
N PHE A 77 -12.44 -4.04 7.82
CA PHE A 77 -11.19 -3.54 7.25
C PHE A 77 -10.09 -3.38 8.32
N ASN A 78 -10.01 -4.38 9.19
CA ASN A 78 -9.10 -4.44 10.33
C ASN A 78 -7.65 -4.68 9.89
N ARG A 79 -6.74 -4.70 10.87
CA ARG A 79 -5.29 -4.87 10.64
C ARG A 79 -4.97 -6.16 9.89
N GLN A 80 -5.59 -7.27 10.28
CA GLN A 80 -5.36 -8.59 9.67
C GLN A 80 -5.79 -8.61 8.20
N LEU A 81 -6.94 -8.02 7.87
CA LEU A 81 -7.39 -7.94 6.49
C LEU A 81 -6.43 -7.06 5.67
N GLN A 82 -6.06 -5.88 6.17
CA GLN A 82 -5.10 -5.01 5.48
C GLN A 82 -3.76 -5.72 5.24
N ASP A 83 -3.24 -6.46 6.21
CA ASP A 83 -1.99 -7.22 6.07
C ASP A 83 -2.13 -8.33 5.04
N LYS A 84 -3.24 -9.08 5.03
CA LYS A 84 -3.53 -10.10 4.01
C LYS A 84 -3.50 -9.51 2.60
N LEU A 85 -4.17 -8.37 2.39
CA LEU A 85 -4.19 -7.68 1.09
C LEU A 85 -2.81 -7.12 0.72
N GLY A 86 -2.04 -6.63 1.71
CA GLY A 86 -0.66 -6.18 1.51
C GLY A 86 0.28 -7.31 1.10
N VAL A 87 0.12 -8.52 1.67
CA VAL A 87 0.88 -9.71 1.27
C VAL A 87 0.55 -10.13 -0.16
N MET A 88 -0.71 -10.03 -0.58
CA MET A 88 -1.06 -10.31 -1.98
C MET A 88 -0.31 -9.39 -2.94
N LEU A 89 -0.21 -8.09 -2.63
CA LEU A 89 0.59 -7.16 -3.43
C LEU A 89 2.10 -7.46 -3.39
N LEU A 90 2.63 -7.97 -2.27
CA LEU A 90 4.02 -8.44 -2.23
C LEU A 90 4.24 -9.59 -3.21
N HIS A 91 3.31 -10.54 -3.27
CA HIS A 91 3.37 -11.63 -4.25
C HIS A 91 3.27 -11.10 -5.67
N ASP A 92 2.33 -10.18 -5.95
CA ASP A 92 2.21 -9.54 -7.28
C ASP A 92 3.48 -8.77 -7.69
N ALA A 93 4.30 -8.32 -6.72
CA ALA A 93 5.58 -7.65 -6.98
C ALA A 93 6.73 -8.61 -7.34
N GLY A 94 6.52 -9.92 -7.29
CA GLY A 94 7.54 -10.92 -7.59
C GLY A 94 8.24 -11.50 -6.35
N TYR A 95 7.56 -11.56 -5.19
CA TYR A 95 8.19 -12.02 -3.96
C TYR A 95 8.69 -13.47 -4.04
N ARG A 96 7.95 -14.36 -4.73
CA ARG A 96 8.35 -15.77 -4.86
C ARG A 96 9.53 -15.94 -5.81
N GLU A 97 9.48 -15.24 -6.92
CA GLU A 97 10.51 -15.14 -7.95
C GLU A 97 11.82 -14.62 -7.34
N PHE A 98 11.73 -13.64 -6.43
CA PHE A 98 12.90 -13.16 -5.69
C PHE A 98 13.48 -14.24 -4.77
N LEU A 99 12.65 -14.92 -3.98
CA LEU A 99 13.10 -15.98 -3.08
C LEU A 99 13.71 -17.18 -3.83
N ASN A 100 13.21 -17.46 -5.03
CA ASN A 100 13.74 -18.51 -5.91
C ASN A 100 15.01 -18.08 -6.68
N GLY A 101 15.43 -16.82 -6.56
CA GLY A 101 16.59 -16.30 -7.31
C GLY A 101 16.32 -15.98 -8.78
N GLU A 102 15.06 -16.00 -9.21
CA GLU A 102 14.63 -15.70 -10.59
C GLU A 102 14.69 -14.19 -10.88
N ILE A 103 14.49 -13.34 -9.87
CA ILE A 103 14.74 -11.91 -9.95
C ILE A 103 15.70 -11.44 -8.85
N THR A 104 16.51 -10.44 -9.17
CA THR A 104 17.43 -9.85 -8.20
C THR A 104 16.69 -9.05 -7.12
N LEU A 105 17.30 -8.88 -5.95
CA LEU A 105 16.77 -8.00 -4.89
C LEU A 105 16.48 -6.58 -5.41
N THR A 106 17.35 -6.04 -6.28
CA THR A 106 17.16 -4.70 -6.86
C THR A 106 15.94 -4.64 -7.77
N LYS A 107 15.70 -5.68 -8.58
CA LYS A 107 14.52 -5.78 -9.44
C LYS A 107 13.25 -5.90 -8.60
N PHE A 108 13.25 -6.75 -7.57
CA PHE A 108 12.13 -6.87 -6.63
C PHE A 108 11.82 -5.53 -5.96
N MET A 109 12.84 -4.81 -5.47
CA MET A 109 12.68 -3.48 -4.90
C MET A 109 12.02 -2.47 -5.85
N ASP A 110 12.38 -2.50 -7.14
CA ASP A 110 11.79 -1.63 -8.15
C ASP A 110 10.34 -2.02 -8.47
N ASN A 111 10.03 -3.32 -8.54
CA ASN A 111 8.65 -3.79 -8.70
C ASN A 111 7.76 -3.32 -7.55
N LEU A 112 8.27 -3.37 -6.31
CA LEU A 112 7.56 -2.85 -5.13
C LEU A 112 7.32 -1.33 -5.22
N ALA A 113 8.25 -0.56 -5.77
CA ALA A 113 8.10 0.89 -5.98
C ALA A 113 7.06 1.24 -7.06
N TRP A 114 6.72 0.30 -7.95
CA TRP A 114 5.58 0.41 -8.85
C TRP A 114 4.24 0.10 -8.17
N ILE A 115 4.21 -0.40 -6.95
CA ILE A 115 2.97 -0.59 -6.19
C ILE A 115 2.80 0.51 -5.14
N TRP A 116 3.89 0.83 -4.43
CA TRP A 116 3.88 1.75 -3.29
C TRP A 116 4.68 3.02 -3.61
N ALA A 117 3.97 4.14 -3.71
CA ALA A 117 4.52 5.39 -4.21
C ALA A 117 5.60 6.01 -3.29
N GLY A 118 5.57 5.69 -2.00
CA GLY A 118 6.57 6.08 -1.01
C GLY A 118 7.89 5.34 -1.16
N LEU A 119 7.93 4.20 -1.86
CA LEU A 119 9.17 3.50 -2.15
C LEU A 119 9.89 4.09 -3.38
N PRO A 120 11.21 4.32 -3.31
CA PRO A 120 11.97 4.89 -4.42
C PRO A 120 12.40 3.83 -5.44
N LEU A 121 12.30 4.16 -6.73
CA LEU A 121 13.02 3.49 -7.81
C LEU A 121 14.54 3.68 -7.67
N ARG A 122 15.31 3.01 -8.53
CA ARG A 122 16.79 3.14 -8.57
C ARG A 122 17.29 4.58 -8.69
N ASN A 123 16.57 5.45 -9.38
CA ASN A 123 16.90 6.89 -9.51
C ASN A 123 16.50 7.73 -8.28
N GLY A 124 16.03 7.10 -7.19
CA GLY A 124 15.63 7.77 -5.95
C GLY A 124 14.23 8.40 -5.97
N ARG A 125 13.52 8.36 -7.11
CA ARG A 125 12.19 8.97 -7.26
C ARG A 125 11.09 7.93 -7.10
N SER A 126 9.90 8.40 -6.71
CA SER A 126 8.68 7.58 -6.82
C SER A 126 8.43 7.22 -8.29
N ALA A 127 7.95 6.00 -8.54
CA ALA A 127 7.45 5.61 -9.86
C ALA A 127 6.29 6.50 -10.32
N TYR A 128 5.56 7.12 -9.38
CA TYR A 128 4.39 7.94 -9.62
C TYR A 128 4.66 9.45 -9.52
N ARG A 129 5.91 9.90 -9.61
CA ARG A 129 6.23 11.34 -9.49
C ARG A 129 5.45 12.15 -10.53
N GLY A 130 4.75 13.18 -10.06
CA GLY A 130 3.89 14.05 -10.90
C GLY A 130 2.42 13.65 -10.89
N VAL A 131 2.08 12.47 -10.34
CA VAL A 131 0.71 12.01 -10.16
C VAL A 131 0.26 12.27 -8.74
N ALA A 132 -0.83 13.01 -8.54
CA ALA A 132 -1.48 13.21 -7.23
C ALA A 132 -0.55 13.68 -6.08
N GLY A 133 0.58 14.32 -6.39
CA GLY A 133 1.58 14.75 -5.39
C GLY A 133 2.48 13.62 -4.86
N ASN A 134 2.48 12.44 -5.48
CA ASN A 134 3.27 11.30 -5.07
C ASN A 134 4.78 11.58 -5.11
N ARG A 135 5.46 11.15 -4.05
CA ARG A 135 6.91 11.26 -3.87
C ARG A 135 7.42 10.09 -3.03
N ALA A 136 8.68 9.72 -3.25
CA ALA A 136 9.33 8.75 -2.38
C ALA A 136 9.49 9.38 -0.99
N THR A 137 9.14 8.62 0.05
CA THR A 137 9.17 9.06 1.45
C THR A 137 10.44 8.58 2.16
N ILE A 138 11.14 7.60 1.57
CA ILE A 138 12.44 7.10 2.02
C ILE A 138 13.46 7.19 0.88
N SER A 139 14.75 7.24 1.23
CA SER A 139 15.84 7.24 0.23
C SER A 139 16.11 5.84 -0.30
N ARG A 140 16.65 5.73 -1.53
CA ARG A 140 17.01 4.42 -2.12
C ARG A 140 18.07 3.69 -1.31
N THR A 141 19.04 4.42 -0.75
CA THR A 141 20.08 3.87 0.13
C THR A 141 19.49 3.29 1.42
N PHE A 142 18.59 4.02 2.08
CA PHE A 142 17.89 3.51 3.26
C PHE A 142 17.08 2.28 2.91
N TYR A 143 16.33 2.33 1.81
CA TYR A 143 15.51 1.22 1.34
C TYR A 143 16.34 -0.05 1.13
N ALA A 144 17.46 0.05 0.40
CA ALA A 144 18.37 -1.08 0.17
C ALA A 144 18.92 -1.67 1.48
N LYS A 145 19.33 -0.82 2.42
CA LYS A 145 19.84 -1.27 3.73
C LYS A 145 18.79 -2.05 4.53
N GLN A 146 17.54 -1.60 4.52
CA GLN A 146 16.46 -2.32 5.22
C GLN A 146 16.13 -3.64 4.52
N MET A 147 16.12 -3.65 3.19
CA MET A 147 15.87 -4.88 2.41
C MET A 147 16.95 -5.93 2.65
N GLN A 148 18.23 -5.53 2.69
CA GLN A 148 19.32 -6.43 3.06
C GLN A 148 19.12 -7.03 4.45
N LYS A 149 18.74 -6.25 5.46
CA LYS A 149 18.45 -6.75 6.82
C LYS A 149 17.25 -7.69 6.91
N ILE A 150 16.27 -7.54 6.02
CA ILE A 150 15.06 -8.39 6.01
C ILE A 150 15.37 -9.76 5.42
N PHE A 151 16.34 -9.85 4.50
CA PHE A 151 16.66 -11.04 3.72
C PHE A 151 18.07 -11.59 3.96
N SER A 152 18.74 -11.11 5.01
CA SER A 152 20.02 -11.63 5.51
C SER A 152 19.81 -12.78 6.49
#